data_AF-A0A7H0G0B1-F1
#
_entry.id   AF-A0A7H0G0B1-F1
#
_cell.length_a   1.000
_cell.length_b   1.000
_cell.length_c   1.000
_cell.angle_alpha   90.00
_cell.angle_beta   90.00
_cell.angle_gamma   90.00
#
_symmetry.space_group_name_H-M   'P 1'
#
loop_
_entity.id
_entity.type
_entity.pdbx_description
1 polymer ?
#
loop_
_entity_poly.entity_id
_entity_poly.type
_entity_poly.pdbx_seq_one_letter_code
_entity_poly.pdbx_strand_id
1 'polypeptide(L)' 'MATKRTMTLNLTDAEMEVLEQISTEKDMSKTAILRQALRLYQVITVRLQDGEKLFFEDAVAKEKKELVVL' A
#
# COMPACT_ATOMS: atom_id res chain seq x y z
N MET A 1 -5.94 25.13 4.58
CA MET A 1 -5.32 24.05 3.77
C MET A 1 -4.08 23.59 4.49
N ALA A 2 -3.85 22.28 4.65
CA ALA A 2 -2.61 21.78 5.25
C ALA A 2 -1.40 22.16 4.38
N THR A 3 -0.32 22.60 5.00
CA THR A 3 0.94 22.94 4.31
C THR A 3 1.50 21.70 3.64
N LYS A 4 1.64 21.73 2.30
CA LYS A 4 2.27 20.64 1.54
C LYS A 4 3.78 20.76 1.62
N ARG A 5 4.48 19.64 1.79
CA ARG A 5 5.94 19.55 1.73
C ARG A 5 6.34 18.71 0.51
N THR A 6 7.44 19.08 -0.14
CA THR A 6 8.01 18.33 -1.26
C THR A 6 8.80 17.13 -0.71
N MET A 7 8.68 15.99 -1.38
CA MET A 7 9.55 14.84 -1.18
C MET A 7 10.11 14.40 -2.53
N THR A 8 11.35 13.91 -2.53
CA THR A 8 11.96 13.23 -3.67
C THR A 8 12.17 11.78 -3.28
N LEU A 9 11.72 10.85 -4.12
CA LEU A 9 11.87 9.42 -3.92
C LEU A 9 12.62 8.86 -5.13
N ASN A 10 13.78 8.26 -4.88
CA ASN A 10 14.48 7.50 -5.90
C ASN A 10 14.00 6.06 -5.83
N LEU A 11 13.63 5.50 -6.97
CA LEU A 11 13.20 4.12 -7.11
C LEU A 11 14.22 3.38 -7.99
N THR A 12 14.41 2.10 -7.70
CA THR A 12 15.02 1.18 -8.65
C THR A 12 14.11 0.98 -9.86
N ASP A 13 14.65 0.48 -10.97
CA ASP A 13 13.86 0.23 -12.18
C ASP A 13 12.69 -0.73 -11.90
N ALA A 14 12.92 -1.76 -11.10
CA ALA A 14 11.89 -2.73 -10.73
C ALA A 14 10.76 -2.09 -9.89
N GLU A 15 11.09 -1.24 -8.93
CA GLU A 15 10.08 -0.53 -8.13
C GLU A 15 9.29 0.48 -8.98
N MET A 16 9.97 1.14 -9.91
CA MET A 16 9.32 2.07 -10.83
C MET A 16 8.35 1.32 -11.76
N GLU A 17 8.77 0.20 -12.36
CA GLU A 17 7.94 -0.64 -13.22
C GLU A 17 6.64 -1.08 -12.52
N VAL A 18 6.74 -1.56 -11.27
CA VAL A 18 5.57 -1.91 -10.46
C VAL A 18 4.64 -0.70 -10.27
N LEU A 19 5.20 0.48 -9.97
CA LEU A 19 4.41 1.69 -9.80
C LEU A 19 3.73 2.12 -11.11
N GLU A 20 4.38 1.95 -12.25
CA GLU A 20 3.81 2.25 -13.59
C GLU A 20 2.67 1.29 -13.94
N GLN A 21 2.86 -0.01 -13.68
CA GLN A 21 1.84 -1.03 -13.87
C GLN A 21 0.59 -0.70 -13.06
N ILE A 22 0.73 -0.47 -11.75
CA ILE A 22 -0.41 -0.15 -10.86
C ILE A 22 -1.09 1.15 -11.30
N SER A 23 -0.30 2.16 -11.70
CA SER A 23 -0.83 3.43 -12.19
C SER A 23 -1.70 3.25 -13.43
N THR A 24 -1.29 2.37 -14.34
CA THR A 24 -2.02 2.04 -15.57
C THR A 24 -3.27 1.22 -15.28
N GLU A 25 -3.15 0.16 -14.48
CA GLU A 25 -4.27 -0.71 -14.11
C GLU A 25 -5.39 0.02 -13.38
N LYS A 26 -5.03 1.01 -12.53
CA LYS A 26 -6.00 1.76 -11.72
C LYS A 26 -6.41 3.10 -12.32
N ASP A 27 -5.86 3.48 -13.46
CA ASP A 27 -6.04 4.82 -14.07
C ASP A 27 -5.77 5.96 -13.07
N MET A 28 -4.62 5.90 -12.41
CA MET A 28 -4.23 6.84 -11.35
C MET A 28 -2.81 7.33 -11.55
N SER A 29 -2.55 8.60 -11.23
CA SER A 29 -1.17 9.11 -11.20
C SER A 29 -0.30 8.37 -10.18
N LYS A 30 0.99 8.22 -10.48
CA LYS A 30 2.03 7.71 -9.56
C LYS A 30 1.95 8.36 -8.17
N THR A 31 1.75 9.69 -8.12
CA THR A 31 1.61 10.42 -6.84
C THR A 31 0.33 10.08 -6.07
N ALA A 32 -0.76 9.74 -6.76
CA ALA A 32 -2.01 9.32 -6.12
C ALA A 32 -1.88 7.91 -5.54
N ILE A 33 -1.22 6.99 -6.27
CA ILE A 33 -0.91 5.65 -5.77
C ILE A 33 -0.04 5.73 -4.51
N LEU A 34 1.04 6.51 -4.51
CA LEU A 34 1.89 6.67 -3.33
C LEU A 34 1.13 7.26 -2.11
N ARG A 35 0.24 8.24 -2.33
CA ARG A 35 -0.62 8.75 -1.24
C ARG A 35 -1.58 7.69 -0.72
N GLN A 36 -2.13 6.85 -1.60
CA GLN A 36 -3.02 5.75 -1.20
C GLN A 36 -2.25 4.70 -0.40
N ALA A 37 -1.05 4.33 -0.82
CA ALA A 37 -0.17 3.41 -0.11
C ALA A 37 0.17 3.92 1.29
N LEU A 38 0.50 5.20 1.44
CA LEU A 38 0.74 5.83 2.75
C LEU A 38 -0.49 5.75 3.68
N ARG A 39 -1.69 6.01 3.16
CA ARG A 39 -2.93 5.90 3.94
C ARG A 39 -3.23 4.47 4.34
N LEU A 40 -3.03 3.52 3.42
CA LEU A 40 -3.19 2.09 3.70
C LEU A 40 -2.24 1.64 4.80
N TYR A 41 -0.96 2.03 4.71
CA TYR A 41 0.03 1.72 5.73
C TYR A 41 -0.39 2.28 7.09
N GLN A 42 -0.83 3.55 7.16
CA GLN A 42 -1.33 4.14 8.41
C GLN A 42 -2.49 3.33 9.02
N VAL A 43 -3.48 2.94 8.21
CA VAL A 43 -4.64 2.17 8.69
C VAL A 43 -4.22 0.81 9.22
N ILE A 44 -3.34 0.11 8.50
CA ILE A 44 -2.81 -1.19 8.93
C ILE A 44 -2.04 -1.04 10.24
N THR A 45 -1.15 -0.05 10.34
CA THR A 45 -0.35 0.19 11.55
C THR A 45 -1.22 0.43 12.77
N VAL A 46 -2.25 1.26 12.67
CA VAL A 46 -3.17 1.52 13.80
C VAL A 46 -3.86 0.24 14.25
N ARG A 47 -4.40 -0.55 13.31
CA ARG A 47 -5.06 -1.82 13.63
C ARG A 47 -4.13 -2.83 14.28
N LEU A 48 -2.90 -2.97 13.78
CA LEU A 48 -1.90 -3.86 14.37
C LEU A 48 -1.51 -3.41 15.79
N GLN A 49 -1.39 -2.09 16.04
CA GLN A 49 -1.12 -1.56 17.37
C GLN A 49 -2.26 -1.82 18.36
N ASP A 50 -3.50 -1.87 17.88
CA ASP A 50 -4.69 -2.24 18.66
C ASP A 50 -4.79 -3.77 18.90
N GLY A 51 -3.82 -4.56 18.40
CA GLY A 51 -3.76 -6.01 18.57
C GLY A 51 -4.57 -6.80 17.54
N GLU A 52 -5.12 -6.14 16.51
CA GLU A 52 -5.78 -6.81 15.40
C GLU A 52 -4.76 -7.56 14.53
N LYS A 53 -5.23 -8.57 13.80
CA LYS A 53 -4.43 -9.37 12.87
C LYS A 53 -4.91 -9.16 11.44
N LEU A 54 -3.96 -9.07 10.50
CA LEU A 54 -4.25 -8.99 9.07
C LEU A 54 -4.23 -10.40 8.46
N PHE A 55 -5.29 -10.76 7.74
CA PHE A 55 -5.40 -12.04 7.03
C PHE A 55 -5.71 -11.79 5.56
N PHE A 56 -5.09 -12.59 4.68
CA PHE A 56 -5.59 -12.77 3.33
C PHE A 56 -6.51 -13.99 3.30
N GLU A 57 -7.67 -13.82 2.68
CA GLU A 57 -8.67 -14.87 2.50
C GLU A 57 -8.72 -15.27 1.02
N ASP A 58 -8.48 -16.56 0.76
CA ASP A 58 -8.79 -17.15 -0.54
C ASP A 58 -10.25 -17.61 -0.51
N ALA A 59 -11.13 -16.89 -1.19
CA ALA A 59 -12.55 -17.18 -1.22
C ALA A 59 -12.89 -18.55 -1.85
N VAL A 60 -12.00 -19.09 -2.70
CA VAL A 60 -12.20 -20.35 -3.42
C VAL A 60 -11.68 -21.51 -2.58
N ALA A 61 -10.47 -21.40 -2.04
CA ALA A 61 -9.85 -22.45 -1.22
C ALA A 61 -10.34 -22.43 0.24
N LYS A 62 -11.03 -21.36 0.68
CA LYS A 62 -11.42 -21.11 2.08
C LYS A 62 -10.23 -21.13 3.05
N GLU A 63 -9.03 -20.82 2.56
CA GLU A 63 -7.82 -20.72 3.38
C GLU A 63 -7.63 -19.28 3.87
N LYS A 64 -7.25 -19.13 5.14
CA LYS A 64 -6.82 -17.86 5.73
C LYS A 64 -5.34 -17.93 6.05
N LYS A 65 -4.57 -16.99 5.50
CA LYS A 65 -3.13 -16.88 5.76
C LYS A 65 -2.88 -15.57 6.52
N GLU A 66 -2.31 -15.68 7.71
CA GLU A 66 -1.94 -14.52 8.54
C GLU A 66 -0.76 -13.81 7.87
N LEU A 67 -0.89 -12.50 7.67
CA LEU A 67 0.18 -11.67 7.13
C LEU A 67 0.90 -10.96 8.28
N VAL A 68 2.17 -11.26 8.44
CA VAL A 68 3.06 -10.49 9.33
C VAL A 68 3.69 -9.38 8.50
N VAL A 69 3.33 -8.13 8.81
CA VAL A 69 3.99 -6.96 8.23
C VAL A 69 5.24 -6.68 9.06
N LEU A 70 6.43 -6.76 8.45
CA LEU A 70 7.73 -6.48 9.09
C LEU A 70 8.04 -4.97 9.10
#